data_AF-A0A814JLA3-F1
#
_entry.id   AF-A0A814JLA3-F1
#
_cell.length_a   1.000
_cell.length_b   1.000
_cell.length_c   1.000
_cell.angle_alpha   90.00
_cell.angle_beta   90.00
_cell.angle_gamma   90.00
#
_symmetry.space_group_name_H-M   'P 1'
#
loop_
_entity.id
_entity.type
_entity.pdbx_description
1 polymer ?
#
loop_
_entity_poly.entity_id
_entity_poly.type
_entity_poly.pdbx_seq_one_letter_code
_entity_poly.pdbx_strand_id
1 'polypeptide(L)'
;MSDVENLCSTIVNRPDNNSIGRLIYLLNTNENIDQEKILSQCGKYLSGINLDEFFEIIYKKKQINLIEKYLQTVEDISEKQLIQTLNITFDYLSLILTKPYDYWSLTHAMKLYLNSSISVELGEQLVSLLIHFQQPISTIIDWLCALIDAHFSSFVLAKWNKIPLIEQFVQDRLTTFDLLQGLNTIKKTTLSATTATTTTNKKSSDNLYILQRIHFK
;
A
#
# COMPACT_ATOMS: atom_id res chain seq x y z
N MET A 1 -1.18 -25.24 -29.17
CA MET A 1 -1.23 -24.54 -27.87
C MET A 1 -0.16 -25.15 -27.01
N SER A 2 0.70 -24.32 -26.42
CA SER A 2 1.75 -24.84 -25.52
C SER A 2 1.11 -25.42 -24.26
N ASP A 3 1.77 -26.38 -23.60
CA ASP A 3 1.28 -26.99 -22.36
C ASP A 3 0.99 -25.94 -21.27
N VAL A 4 1.72 -24.81 -21.30
CA VAL A 4 1.53 -23.65 -20.42
C VAL A 4 0.21 -22.91 -20.71
N GLU A 5 -0.17 -22.75 -21.98
CA GLU A 5 -1.44 -22.09 -22.33
C GLU A 5 -2.65 -22.91 -21.89
N ASN A 6 -2.56 -24.24 -22.03
CA ASN A 6 -3.60 -25.15 -21.52
C ASN A 6 -3.68 -25.09 -19.99
N LEU A 7 -2.54 -25.02 -19.30
CA LEU A 7 -2.49 -24.87 -17.84
C LEU A 7 -3.09 -23.52 -17.38
N CYS A 8 -2.71 -22.41 -18.02
CA CYS A 8 -3.26 -21.08 -17.71
C CYS A 8 -4.78 -21.04 -17.93
N SER A 9 -5.26 -21.60 -19.05
CA SER A 9 -6.69 -21.73 -19.32
C SER A 9 -7.40 -22.56 -18.24
N THR A 10 -6.78 -23.64 -17.76
CA THR A 10 -7.33 -24.47 -16.69
C THR A 10 -7.46 -23.68 -15.39
N ILE A 11 -6.41 -22.96 -14.98
CA ILE A 11 -6.40 -22.14 -13.76
C ILE A 11 -7.47 -21.04 -13.83
N VAL A 12 -7.59 -20.38 -14.99
CA VAL A 12 -8.57 -19.29 -15.19
C VAL A 12 -10.00 -19.81 -15.06
N ASN A 13 -10.29 -20.99 -15.60
CA ASN A 13 -11.65 -21.56 -15.59
C ASN A 13 -11.98 -22.32 -14.30
N ARG A 14 -10.98 -22.94 -13.67
CA ARG A 14 -11.13 -23.77 -12.47
C ARG A 14 -9.83 -23.71 -11.64
N PRO A 15 -9.66 -22.68 -10.79
CA PRO A 15 -8.46 -22.56 -9.98
C PRO A 15 -8.43 -23.69 -8.94
N ASP A 16 -7.33 -24.44 -8.92
CA ASP A 16 -7.05 -25.48 -7.94
C ASP A 16 -5.57 -25.48 -7.55
N ASN A 17 -5.27 -25.88 -6.32
CA ASN A 17 -3.92 -25.82 -5.76
C ASN A 17 -2.89 -26.65 -6.53
N ASN A 18 -3.31 -27.72 -7.23
CA ASN A 18 -2.40 -28.56 -7.99
C ASN A 18 -1.99 -27.87 -9.30
N SER A 19 -2.96 -27.32 -10.03
CA SER A 19 -2.70 -26.52 -11.24
C SER A 19 -1.86 -25.28 -10.94
N ILE A 20 -2.17 -24.56 -9.85
CA ILE A 20 -1.40 -23.40 -9.39
C ILE A 20 0.02 -23.81 -8.98
N GLY A 21 0.18 -24.89 -8.21
CA GLY A 21 1.50 -25.41 -7.81
C GLY A 21 2.36 -25.82 -9.01
N ARG A 22 1.76 -26.44 -10.04
CA ARG A 22 2.44 -26.74 -11.31
C ARG A 22 2.88 -25.48 -12.05
N LEU A 23 2.05 -24.43 -12.07
CA LEU A 23 2.41 -23.17 -12.71
C LEU A 23 3.62 -22.52 -12.03
N ILE A 24 3.64 -22.51 -10.69
CA ILE A 24 4.77 -21.98 -9.91
C ILE A 24 6.04 -22.78 -10.15
N TYR A 25 5.94 -24.10 -10.16
CA TYR A 25 7.08 -24.95 -10.51
C TYR A 25 7.66 -24.60 -11.89
N LEU A 26 6.81 -24.36 -12.89
CA LEU A 26 7.26 -23.95 -14.22
C LEU A 26 7.88 -22.54 -14.20
N LEU A 27 7.28 -21.59 -13.47
CA LEU A 27 7.84 -20.24 -13.28
C LEU A 27 9.24 -20.26 -12.64
N ASN A 28 9.49 -21.20 -11.74
CA ASN A 28 10.78 -21.34 -11.04
C ASN A 28 11.83 -22.10 -11.87
N THR A 29 11.42 -23.06 -12.70
CA THR A 29 12.38 -24.00 -13.35
C THR A 29 12.60 -23.75 -14.84
N ASN A 30 11.65 -23.14 -15.54
CA ASN A 30 11.68 -23.09 -16.99
C ASN A 30 12.05 -21.69 -17.49
N GLU A 31 13.20 -21.55 -18.14
CA GLU A 31 13.71 -20.25 -18.60
C GLU A 31 13.07 -19.78 -19.91
N ASN A 32 12.45 -20.70 -20.66
CA ASN A 32 11.94 -20.45 -22.01
C ASN A 32 10.42 -20.19 -22.07
N ILE A 33 9.81 -19.82 -20.94
CA ILE A 33 8.38 -19.50 -20.89
C ILE A 33 8.17 -17.98 -20.87
N ASP A 34 7.07 -17.54 -21.47
CA ASP A 34 6.65 -16.14 -21.45
C ASP A 34 6.04 -15.80 -20.08
N GLN A 35 6.92 -15.47 -19.12
CA GLN A 35 6.54 -15.16 -17.74
C GLN A 35 5.61 -13.95 -17.65
N GLU A 36 5.77 -12.96 -18.52
CA GLU A 36 4.93 -11.76 -18.56
C GLU A 36 3.49 -12.10 -18.95
N LYS A 37 3.31 -12.91 -20.00
CA LYS A 37 1.99 -13.40 -20.41
C LYS A 37 1.34 -14.24 -19.31
N ILE A 38 2.11 -15.12 -18.67
CA ILE A 38 1.61 -15.96 -17.56
C ILE A 38 1.13 -15.11 -16.40
N LEU A 39 1.94 -14.15 -15.93
CA LEU A 39 1.55 -13.27 -14.83
C LEU A 39 0.32 -12.43 -15.19
N SER A 40 0.25 -11.92 -16.42
CA SER A 40 -0.90 -11.15 -16.90
C SER A 40 -2.21 -11.94 -16.88
N GLN A 41 -2.16 -13.26 -17.14
CA GLN A 41 -3.35 -14.12 -17.18
C GLN A 41 -3.68 -14.75 -15.82
N CYS A 42 -2.66 -15.15 -15.07
CA CYS A 42 -2.80 -16.00 -13.89
C CYS A 42 -2.37 -15.36 -12.57
N GLY A 43 -1.74 -14.17 -12.60
CA GLY A 43 -1.11 -13.55 -11.42
C GLY A 43 -2.05 -13.43 -10.22
N LYS A 44 -3.32 -13.05 -10.44
CA LYS A 44 -4.35 -12.97 -9.38
C LYS A 44 -4.58 -14.26 -8.61
N TYR A 45 -4.31 -15.43 -9.21
CA TYR A 45 -4.49 -16.73 -8.55
C TYR A 45 -3.27 -17.16 -7.73
N LEU A 46 -2.18 -16.38 -7.75
CA LEU A 46 -0.99 -16.61 -6.95
C LEU A 46 -1.03 -15.90 -5.58
N SER A 47 -2.09 -15.15 -5.29
CA SER A 47 -2.25 -14.51 -3.98
C SER A 47 -2.29 -15.55 -2.86
N GLY A 48 -1.57 -15.27 -1.78
CA GLY A 48 -1.43 -16.18 -0.64
C GLY A 48 -0.51 -17.38 -0.87
N ILE A 49 0.04 -17.55 -2.08
CA ILE A 49 1.05 -18.57 -2.35
C ILE A 49 2.45 -18.06 -2.03
N ASN A 50 3.34 -18.94 -1.56
CA ASN A 50 4.73 -18.56 -1.37
C ASN A 50 5.44 -18.36 -2.73
N LEU A 51 5.87 -17.14 -3.00
CA LEU A 51 6.58 -16.75 -4.23
C LEU A 51 8.06 -16.40 -4.00
N ASP A 52 8.63 -16.75 -2.83
CA ASP A 52 10.02 -16.43 -2.46
C ASP A 52 11.02 -16.82 -3.55
N GLU A 53 10.97 -18.09 -3.98
CA GLU A 53 11.89 -18.61 -4.99
C GLU A 53 11.69 -17.92 -6.35
N PHE A 54 10.45 -17.65 -6.74
CA PHE A 54 10.13 -16.96 -7.99
C PHE A 54 10.70 -15.54 -8.00
N PHE A 55 10.49 -14.81 -6.91
CA PHE A 55 10.98 -13.46 -6.73
C PHE A 55 12.52 -13.39 -6.64
N GLU A 56 13.16 -14.36 -6.00
CA GLU A 56 14.62 -14.49 -6.05
C GLU A 56 15.15 -14.70 -7.47
N ILE A 57 14.48 -15.53 -8.27
CA ILE A 57 14.85 -15.76 -9.67
C ILE A 57 14.70 -14.48 -10.48
N ILE A 58 13.59 -13.76 -10.32
CA ILE A 58 13.38 -12.45 -10.95
C ILE A 58 14.53 -11.49 -10.63
N TYR A 59 14.91 -11.41 -9.35
CA TYR A 59 16.00 -10.53 -8.91
C TYR A 59 17.34 -10.96 -9.52
N LYS A 60 17.71 -12.25 -9.44
CA LYS A 60 18.96 -12.80 -10.00
C LYS A 60 19.06 -12.58 -11.51
N LYS A 61 17.92 -12.66 -12.22
CA LYS A 61 17.83 -12.45 -13.67
C LYS A 61 17.64 -10.99 -14.08
N LYS A 62 17.54 -10.06 -13.11
CA LYS A 62 17.29 -8.63 -13.35
C LYS A 62 16.00 -8.35 -14.13
N GLN A 63 14.99 -9.20 -13.99
CA GLN A 63 13.69 -9.08 -14.65
C GLN A 63 12.67 -8.37 -13.74
N ILE A 64 13.10 -7.28 -13.10
CA ILE A 64 12.36 -6.58 -12.05
C ILE A 64 10.97 -6.13 -12.54
N ASN A 65 10.81 -5.84 -13.84
CA ASN A 65 9.53 -5.54 -14.49
C ASN A 65 8.44 -6.61 -14.29
N LEU A 66 8.81 -7.87 -14.06
CA LEU A 66 7.84 -8.93 -13.78
C LEU A 66 7.15 -8.76 -12.43
N ILE A 67 7.81 -8.12 -11.45
CA ILE A 67 7.19 -7.76 -10.18
C ILE A 67 6.07 -6.73 -10.41
N GLU A 68 6.31 -5.73 -11.26
CA GLU A 68 5.28 -4.74 -11.62
C GLU A 68 4.04 -5.43 -12.21
N LYS A 69 4.25 -6.35 -13.16
CA LYS A 69 3.17 -7.10 -13.79
C LYS A 69 2.41 -7.94 -12.79
N TYR A 70 3.12 -8.61 -11.89
CA TYR A 70 2.49 -9.34 -10.80
C TYR A 70 1.62 -8.41 -9.94
N LEU A 71 2.19 -7.31 -9.44
CA LEU A 71 1.46 -6.34 -8.63
C LEU A 71 0.27 -5.71 -9.35
N GLN A 72 0.36 -5.46 -10.67
CA GLN A 72 -0.76 -4.93 -11.45
C GLN A 72 -1.94 -5.91 -11.58
N THR A 73 -1.67 -7.22 -11.52
CA THR A 73 -2.68 -8.26 -11.76
C THR A 73 -3.37 -8.75 -10.48
N VAL A 74 -2.73 -8.59 -9.32
CA VAL A 74 -3.29 -9.02 -8.03
C VAL A 74 -3.97 -7.85 -7.35
N GLU A 75 -5.28 -7.92 -7.19
CA GLU A 75 -6.05 -6.89 -6.46
C GLU A 75 -5.85 -7.03 -4.94
N ASP A 76 -6.01 -8.26 -4.43
CA ASP A 76 -5.88 -8.61 -3.02
C ASP A 76 -4.60 -9.43 -2.80
N ILE A 77 -3.52 -8.75 -2.43
CA ILE A 77 -2.19 -9.33 -2.21
C ILE A 77 -1.92 -9.41 -0.72
N SER A 78 -1.44 -10.56 -0.25
CA SER A 78 -1.11 -10.72 1.17
C SER A 78 0.01 -9.78 1.61
N GLU A 79 -0.05 -9.28 2.85
CA GLU A 79 0.97 -8.37 3.40
C GLU A 79 2.34 -9.03 3.43
N LYS A 80 2.40 -10.36 3.64
CA LYS A 80 3.63 -11.14 3.48
C LYS A 80 4.26 -10.92 2.09
N GLN A 81 3.48 -11.07 1.02
CA GLN A 81 3.97 -10.91 -0.35
C GLN A 81 4.33 -9.44 -0.67
N LEU A 82 3.62 -8.47 -0.08
CA LEU A 82 3.98 -7.05 -0.17
C LEU A 82 5.37 -6.80 0.42
N ILE A 83 5.61 -7.26 1.65
CA ILE A 83 6.89 -7.08 2.34
C ILE A 83 8.02 -7.85 1.64
N GLN A 84 7.74 -9.04 1.11
CA GLN A 84 8.71 -9.79 0.30
C GLN A 84 9.12 -9.04 -0.97
N THR A 85 8.19 -8.33 -1.59
CA THR A 85 8.49 -7.49 -2.76
C THR A 85 9.44 -6.35 -2.39
N LEU A 86 9.24 -5.72 -1.23
CA LEU A 86 10.08 -4.62 -0.74
C LEU A 86 11.49 -5.05 -0.36
N ASN A 87 11.69 -6.31 0.03
CA ASN A 87 13.03 -6.86 0.25
C ASN A 87 13.89 -6.92 -1.03
N ILE A 88 13.27 -6.76 -2.20
CA ILE A 88 13.92 -6.91 -3.51
C ILE A 88 14.13 -5.56 -4.17
N THR A 89 13.10 -4.71 -4.19
CA THR A 89 13.17 -3.38 -4.80
C THR A 89 12.13 -2.42 -4.21
N PHE A 90 12.47 -1.13 -4.22
CA PHE A 90 11.54 -0.03 -3.92
C PHE A 90 10.95 0.64 -5.17
N ASP A 91 11.33 0.22 -6.38
CA ASP A 91 10.88 0.83 -7.64
C ASP A 91 9.35 0.84 -7.76
N TYR A 92 8.68 -0.13 -7.14
CA TYR A 92 7.23 -0.28 -7.14
C TYR A 92 6.57 0.08 -5.82
N LEU A 93 7.26 0.80 -4.93
CA LEU A 93 6.70 1.23 -3.64
C LEU A 93 5.38 1.98 -3.82
N SER A 94 5.31 2.89 -4.79
CA SER A 94 4.07 3.61 -5.12
C SER A 94 2.92 2.68 -5.49
N LEU A 95 3.18 1.59 -6.22
CA LEU A 95 2.16 0.62 -6.60
C LEU A 95 1.74 -0.24 -5.38
N ILE A 96 2.71 -0.64 -4.55
CA ILE A 96 2.47 -1.38 -3.31
C ILE A 96 1.57 -0.59 -2.35
N LEU A 97 1.81 0.71 -2.21
CA LEU A 97 1.01 1.60 -1.36
C LEU A 97 -0.45 1.76 -1.80
N THR A 98 -0.79 1.38 -3.04
CA THR A 98 -2.19 1.39 -3.51
C THR A 98 -2.96 0.12 -3.17
N LYS A 99 -2.28 -0.91 -2.63
CA LYS A 99 -2.91 -2.18 -2.28
C LYS A 99 -3.68 -2.08 -0.97
N PRO A 100 -4.82 -2.78 -0.85
CA PRO A 100 -5.50 -2.90 0.43
C PRO A 100 -4.62 -3.69 1.41
N TYR A 101 -4.67 -3.31 2.69
CA TYR A 101 -4.01 -4.03 3.78
C TYR A 101 -4.76 -3.80 5.09
N ASP A 102 -4.59 -4.73 6.02
CA ASP A 102 -4.92 -4.51 7.43
C ASP A 102 -3.68 -4.02 8.18
N TYR A 103 -3.82 -2.97 9.00
CA TYR A 103 -2.70 -2.36 9.73
C TYR A 103 -1.94 -3.39 10.58
N TRP A 104 -2.66 -4.18 11.38
CA TRP A 104 -2.04 -5.15 12.28
C TRP A 104 -1.34 -6.27 11.53
N SER A 105 -1.96 -6.73 10.45
CA SER A 105 -1.40 -7.74 9.55
C SER A 105 -0.14 -7.22 8.86
N LEU A 106 -0.12 -5.95 8.44
CA LEU A 106 1.04 -5.27 7.87
C LEU A 106 2.17 -5.14 8.90
N THR A 107 1.90 -4.63 10.10
CA THR A 107 2.90 -4.51 11.17
C THR A 107 3.50 -5.88 11.51
N HIS A 108 2.66 -6.92 11.58
CA HIS A 108 3.12 -8.28 11.83
C HIS A 108 4.00 -8.82 10.69
N ALA A 109 3.58 -8.61 9.44
CA ALA A 109 4.35 -9.00 8.26
C ALA A 109 5.70 -8.27 8.19
N MET A 110 5.74 -6.97 8.49
CA MET A 110 6.99 -6.21 8.57
C MET A 110 7.93 -6.78 9.63
N LYS A 111 7.40 -7.13 10.80
CA LYS A 111 8.21 -7.70 11.89
C LYS A 111 8.83 -9.05 11.52
N LEU A 112 8.10 -9.89 10.78
CA LEU A 112 8.54 -11.25 10.45
C LEU A 112 9.37 -11.33 9.16
N TYR A 113 9.01 -10.55 8.15
CA TYR A 113 9.51 -10.75 6.78
C TYR A 113 10.33 -9.59 6.26
N LEU A 114 10.24 -8.38 6.81
CA LEU A 114 11.04 -7.25 6.32
C LEU A 114 12.48 -7.43 6.81
N ASN A 115 13.43 -7.36 5.89
CA ASN A 115 14.84 -7.37 6.25
C ASN A 115 15.18 -6.10 7.05
N SER A 116 15.69 -6.28 8.27
CA SER A 116 16.02 -5.17 9.15
C SER A 116 17.03 -4.20 8.53
N SER A 117 17.91 -4.68 7.63
CA SER A 117 18.91 -3.83 6.97
C SER A 117 18.31 -2.77 6.05
N ILE A 118 17.10 -2.98 5.53
CA ILE A 118 16.42 -2.05 4.62
C ILE A 118 15.34 -1.20 5.32
N SER A 119 15.05 -1.48 6.59
CA SER A 119 13.96 -0.83 7.33
C SER A 119 14.10 0.70 7.38
N VAL A 120 15.30 1.21 7.64
CA VAL A 120 15.58 2.65 7.68
C VAL A 120 15.49 3.26 6.28
N GLU A 121 15.97 2.54 5.26
CA GLU A 121 15.91 3.00 3.87
C GLU A 121 14.46 3.11 3.38
N LEU A 122 13.62 2.12 3.71
CA LEU A 122 12.17 2.18 3.44
C LEU A 122 11.53 3.40 4.14
N GLY A 123 11.94 3.69 5.38
CA GLY A 123 11.50 4.88 6.11
C GLY A 123 11.83 6.18 5.37
N GLU A 124 13.05 6.32 4.84
CA GLU A 124 13.46 7.48 4.03
C GLU A 124 12.64 7.59 2.74
N GLN A 125 12.37 6.47 2.05
CA GLN A 125 11.54 6.47 0.84
C GLN A 125 10.10 6.90 1.14
N LEU A 126 9.50 6.40 2.22
CA LEU A 126 8.15 6.79 2.65
C LEU A 126 8.08 8.28 3.01
N VAL A 127 9.07 8.81 3.75
CA VAL A 127 9.15 10.25 4.04
C VAL A 127 9.29 11.07 2.77
N SER A 128 10.11 10.62 1.81
CA SER A 128 10.23 11.28 0.51
C SER A 128 8.89 11.33 -0.22
N LEU A 129 8.14 10.22 -0.28
CA LEU A 129 6.81 10.17 -0.90
C LEU A 129 5.80 11.08 -0.20
N LEU A 130 5.89 11.20 1.14
CA LEU A 130 5.04 12.08 1.93
C LEU A 130 5.25 13.55 1.54
N ILE A 131 6.51 13.99 1.43
CA ILE A 131 6.88 15.37 1.10
C ILE A 131 6.51 15.72 -0.35
N HIS A 132 6.67 14.78 -1.28
CA HIS A 132 6.41 15.00 -2.70
C HIS A 132 4.95 14.77 -3.12
N PHE A 133 4.04 14.50 -2.16
CA PHE A 133 2.60 14.32 -2.39
C PHE A 133 2.23 13.31 -3.47
N GLN A 134 3.01 12.24 -3.62
CA GLN A 134 2.81 11.28 -4.72
C GLN A 134 1.70 10.25 -4.45
N GLN A 135 1.27 10.08 -3.19
CA GLN A 135 0.29 9.07 -2.76
C GLN A 135 -0.67 9.60 -1.67
N PRO A 136 -1.79 8.89 -1.38
CA PRO A 136 -2.66 9.23 -0.27
C PRO A 136 -1.89 9.31 1.05
N ILE A 137 -2.01 10.46 1.71
CA ILE A 137 -1.23 10.80 2.90
C ILE A 137 -1.45 9.79 4.04
N SER A 138 -2.69 9.30 4.21
CA SER A 138 -3.02 8.32 5.26
C SER A 138 -2.24 7.02 5.07
N THR A 139 -2.15 6.51 3.85
CA THR A 139 -1.45 5.25 3.57
C THR A 139 0.03 5.33 3.91
N ILE A 140 0.69 6.43 3.53
CA ILE A 140 2.12 6.60 3.84
C ILE A 140 2.34 6.68 5.36
N ILE A 141 1.46 7.38 6.08
CA ILE A 141 1.52 7.50 7.54
C ILE A 141 1.32 6.14 8.20
N ASP A 142 0.31 5.37 7.78
CA ASP A 142 0.03 4.03 8.31
C ASP A 142 1.23 3.10 8.12
N TRP A 143 1.87 3.15 6.93
CA TRP A 143 3.09 2.40 6.64
C TRP A 143 4.29 2.85 7.49
N LEU A 144 4.47 4.16 7.69
CA LEU A 144 5.51 4.69 8.58
C LEU A 144 5.30 4.23 10.03
N CYS A 145 4.07 4.29 10.54
CA CYS A 145 3.72 3.82 11.87
C CYS A 145 3.98 2.33 12.02
N ALA A 146 3.47 1.50 11.09
CA ALA A 146 3.69 0.06 11.11
C ALA A 146 5.17 -0.32 11.05
N LEU A 147 5.96 0.42 10.25
CA LEU A 147 7.40 0.20 10.10
C LEU A 147 8.18 0.57 11.38
N ILE A 148 7.85 1.70 12.01
CA ILE A 148 8.46 2.11 13.28
C ILE A 148 8.07 1.13 14.39
N ASP A 149 6.81 0.73 14.47
CA ASP A 149 6.34 -0.25 15.47
C ASP A 149 7.05 -1.59 15.31
N ALA A 150 7.27 -2.04 14.07
CA ALA A 150 7.95 -3.30 13.78
C ALA A 150 9.47 -3.26 14.00
N HIS A 151 10.12 -2.14 13.66
CA HIS A 151 11.59 -2.01 13.59
C HIS A 151 12.16 -0.83 14.40
N PHE A 152 11.52 -0.45 15.50
CA PHE A 152 11.89 0.70 16.34
C PHE A 152 13.40 0.75 16.67
N SER A 153 13.99 -0.39 17.03
CA SER A 153 15.41 -0.49 17.37
C SER A 153 16.33 -0.08 16.22
N SER A 154 15.98 -0.41 14.98
CA SER A 154 16.75 -0.02 13.79
C SER A 154 16.80 1.50 13.63
N PHE A 155 15.67 2.18 13.84
CA PHE A 155 15.58 3.64 13.76
C PHE A 155 16.37 4.34 14.87
N VAL A 156 16.30 3.81 16.10
CA VAL A 156 17.08 4.33 17.24
C VAL A 156 18.58 4.19 16.98
N LEU A 157 19.03 3.01 16.52
CA LEU A 157 20.44 2.76 16.22
C LEU A 157 20.96 3.62 15.07
N ALA A 158 20.13 3.85 14.05
CA ALA A 158 20.43 4.73 12.93
C ALA A 158 20.34 6.23 13.29
N LYS A 159 19.92 6.58 14.52
CA LYS A 159 19.66 7.97 14.95
C LYS A 159 18.74 8.70 13.97
N TRP A 160 17.72 8.01 13.50
CA TRP A 160 16.80 8.52 12.50
C TRP A 160 16.03 9.73 13.04
N ASN A 161 16.17 10.89 12.39
CA ASN A 161 15.74 12.18 12.92
C ASN A 161 14.63 12.84 12.09
N LYS A 162 13.80 12.03 11.42
CA LYS A 162 12.72 12.51 10.54
C LYS A 162 11.36 12.63 11.22
N ILE A 163 11.22 12.16 12.46
CA ILE A 163 9.95 12.24 13.22
C ILE A 163 9.41 13.69 13.29
N PRO A 164 10.21 14.73 13.62
CA PRO A 164 9.69 16.11 13.67
C PRO A 164 9.18 16.61 12.31
N LEU A 165 9.78 16.15 11.21
CA LEU A 165 9.36 16.50 9.85
C LEU A 165 8.00 15.89 9.51
N ILE A 166 7.79 14.63 9.91
CA ILE A 166 6.50 13.93 9.76
C ILE A 166 5.43 14.62 10.61
N GLU A 167 5.73 14.94 11.87
CA GLU A 167 4.81 15.65 12.77
C GLU A 167 4.39 17.00 12.20
N GLN A 168 5.35 17.81 11.75
CA GLN A 168 5.06 19.10 11.13
C GLN A 168 4.15 18.95 9.92
N PHE A 169 4.44 17.98 9.04
CA PHE A 169 3.63 17.71 7.86
C PHE A 169 2.17 17.35 8.21
N VAL A 170 1.98 16.50 9.23
CA VAL A 170 0.63 16.12 9.71
C VAL A 170 -0.09 17.34 10.27
N GLN A 171 0.58 18.18 11.06
CA GLN A 171 -0.01 19.40 11.62
C GLN A 171 -0.42 20.41 10.53
N ASP A 172 0.42 20.61 9.52
CA ASP A 172 0.12 21.50 8.38
C ASP A 172 -1.11 21.01 7.61
N ARG A 173 -1.25 19.69 7.45
CA ARG A 173 -2.41 19.07 6.79
C ARG A 173 -3.69 19.14 7.63
N LEU A 174 -3.62 18.93 8.94
CA LEU A 174 -4.76 19.12 9.85
C LEU A 174 -5.21 20.58 9.84
N THR A 175 -4.29 21.53 9.86
CA THR A 175 -4.58 22.97 9.77
C THR A 175 -5.26 23.32 8.44
N THR A 176 -4.77 22.76 7.33
CA THR A 176 -5.39 22.92 6.01
C THR A 176 -6.80 22.33 5.98
N PHE A 177 -7.02 21.18 6.62
CA PHE A 177 -8.34 20.55 6.72
C PHE A 177 -9.32 21.40 7.54
N ASP A 178 -8.90 21.95 8.68
CA ASP A 178 -9.70 22.86 9.49
C ASP A 178 -10.11 24.11 8.69
N LEU A 179 -9.18 24.67 7.90
CA LEU A 179 -9.45 25.79 6.99
C LEU A 179 -10.48 25.42 5.91
N LEU A 180 -10.33 24.25 5.28
CA LEU A 180 -11.27 23.76 4.26
C LEU A 180 -12.65 23.44 4.85
N GLN A 181 -12.72 22.91 6.07
CA GLN A 181 -13.99 22.75 6.79
C GLN A 181 -14.63 24.10 7.10
N GLY A 182 -13.84 25.09 7.54
CA GLY A 182 -14.30 26.46 7.73
C GLY A 182 -14.88 27.05 6.44
N LEU A 183 -14.18 26.89 5.32
CA LEU A 183 -14.64 27.33 4.00
C LEU A 183 -15.90 26.58 3.52
N ASN A 184 -15.98 25.27 3.74
CA ASN A 184 -17.17 24.48 3.43
C ASN A 184 -18.38 24.87 4.28
N THR A 185 -18.14 25.23 5.54
CA THR A 185 -19.18 25.75 6.44
C THR A 185 -19.67 27.10 5.93
N ILE A 186 -18.77 28.03 5.60
CA ILE A 186 -19.11 29.31 4.98
C ILE A 186 -19.91 29.09 3.70
N LYS A 187 -19.44 28.24 2.78
CA LYS A 187 -20.11 27.94 1.51
C LYS A 187 -21.51 27.36 1.71
N LYS A 188 -21.71 26.45 2.67
CA LYS A 188 -23.03 25.92 3.05
C LYS A 188 -23.94 27.02 3.59
N THR A 189 -23.42 27.88 4.47
CA THR A 189 -24.19 29.02 5.00
C THR A 189 -24.59 29.99 3.90
N THR A 190 -23.72 30.27 2.92
CA THR A 190 -24.04 31.15 1.78
C THR A 190 -25.02 30.52 0.79
N LEU A 191 -24.93 29.20 0.54
CA LEU A 191 -25.88 28.43 -0.28
C LEU A 191 -27.26 28.32 0.38
N SER A 192 -27.30 28.09 1.70
CA SER A 192 -28.53 28.11 2.49
C SER A 192 -29.13 29.52 2.57
N ALA A 193 -28.31 30.58 2.62
CA ALA A 193 -28.80 31.95 2.55
C ALA A 193 -29.36 32.33 1.17
N THR A 194 -28.91 31.68 0.09
CA THR A 194 -29.47 31.87 -1.27
C THR A 194 -30.69 31.00 -1.57
N THR A 195 -30.93 29.93 -0.80
CA THR A 195 -32.18 29.14 -0.86
C THR A 195 -33.22 29.54 0.20
N ALA A 196 -32.84 30.28 1.25
CA ALA A 196 -33.71 30.74 2.32
C ALA A 196 -34.51 32.03 2.01
N THR A 197 -34.58 32.47 0.75
CA THR A 197 -35.56 33.49 0.32
C THR A 197 -36.96 32.91 0.08
N THR A 198 -37.16 31.60 0.25
CA THR A 198 -38.48 30.99 0.30
C THR A 198 -38.48 29.84 1.31
N THR A 199 -39.44 29.88 2.25
CA THR A 199 -39.80 28.86 3.27
C THR A 199 -39.10 28.86 4.64
N THR A 200 -39.67 29.66 5.55
CA THR A 200 -40.03 29.38 6.97
C THR A 200 -39.24 28.35 7.79
N ASN A 201 -38.50 28.89 8.77
CA ASN A 201 -38.26 28.41 10.14
C ASN A 201 -38.56 26.95 10.49
N LYS A 202 -37.51 26.12 10.56
CA LYS A 202 -37.44 24.96 11.44
C LYS A 202 -36.03 24.88 12.03
N LYS A 203 -35.93 24.89 13.36
CA LYS A 203 -34.66 24.74 14.12
C LYS A 203 -33.94 23.46 13.65
N SER A 204 -32.75 23.57 13.07
CA SER A 204 -31.83 22.44 12.88
C SER A 204 -31.05 22.22 14.18
N SER A 205 -31.18 21.03 14.73
CA SER A 205 -30.26 20.49 15.74
C SER A 205 -28.99 20.05 15.02
N ASP A 206 -28.06 20.99 14.81
CA ASP A 206 -26.77 20.68 14.19
C ASP A 206 -25.88 19.98 15.21
N ASN A 207 -25.72 18.67 15.01
CA ASN A 207 -24.69 17.83 15.61
C ASN A 207 -23.31 18.33 15.17
N LEU A 208 -22.74 19.28 15.91
CA LEU A 208 -21.33 19.63 15.84
C LEU A 208 -20.52 18.51 16.51
N TYR A 209 -19.90 17.65 15.69
CA TYR A 209 -18.79 16.82 16.14
C TYR A 209 -17.63 17.76 16.51
N ILE A 210 -17.49 18.03 17.81
CA ILE A 210 -16.30 18.68 18.36
C ILE A 210 -15.19 17.62 18.37
N LEU A 211 -14.26 17.70 17.43
CA LEU A 211 -12.98 17.00 17.54
C LEU A 211 -12.20 17.67 18.68
N GLN A 212 -12.11 17.00 19.82
CA GLN A 212 -11.26 17.40 20.94
C GLN A 212 -9.80 17.42 20.47
N ARG A 213 -9.19 18.61 20.47
CA ARG A 213 -7.74 18.77 20.29
C ARG A 213 -7.02 18.07 21.45
N ILE A 214 -6.29 17.00 21.15
CA ILE A 214 -5.34 16.42 22.09
C ILE A 214 -4.08 17.28 22.03
N HIS A 215 -3.83 18.06 23.08
CA HIS A 215 -2.56 18.74 23.29
C HIS A 215 -1.55 17.71 23.81
N PHE A 216 -0.51 17.41 23.03
CA PHE A 216 0.70 16.78 23.57
C PHE A 216 1.51 17.85 24.31
N LYS A 217 1.84 17.56 25.58
CA LYS A 217 2.70 18.37 26.44
C LYS A 217 4.15 17.97 26.28
#